data_AF-A0A7C1YFI5-F1
#
_entry.id   AF-A0A7C1YFI5-F1
#
_cell.length_a   1.000
_cell.length_b   1.000
_cell.length_c   1.000
_cell.angle_alpha   90.00
_cell.angle_beta   90.00
_cell.angle_gamma   90.00
#
_symmetry.space_group_name_H-M   'P 1'
#
loop_
_entity.id
_entity.type
_entity.pdbx_description
1 polymer ?
#
loop_
_entity_poly.entity_id
_entity_poly.type
_entity_poly.pdbx_seq_one_letter_code
_entity_poly.pdbx_strand_id
1 'polypeptide(L)'
;MQGDDMKTTRKILILAGMAMLSGQAAAAQQCEKRYYQPEWDHQPPTVDAYNYVRAETDLQFKGYADKYKAFGRFTHSRKHYDVHKQVTMSGNRDTLYSFGVFDLSKSPLTVTLPDTGDRYMSLMLVSQDHDIYPALYAPGRWTFTQAEIGTRYIMLGIRTFADPNDPADLKAAHRLQDAVKVEQKDKGDLGGLAEWNENQMLRMRKAYDTLGSSLSDSSTFFGVKCNRSYLRNAMGVAVGWGGLQKRDALYV
;
A
#
# COMPACT_ATOMS: atom_id res chain seq x y z
N MET A 1 3.40 71.39 -62.61
CA MET A 1 2.34 70.63 -63.32
C MET A 1 1.76 69.68 -62.27
N GLN A 2 0.75 70.10 -61.51
CA GLN A 2 -0.70 69.95 -61.75
C GLN A 2 -1.18 68.48 -61.67
N GLY A 3 -2.11 68.24 -60.74
CA GLY A 3 -2.94 67.03 -60.56
C GLY A 3 -2.39 66.05 -59.51
N ASP A 4 -3.14 65.54 -58.54
CA ASP A 4 -4.55 65.70 -58.18
C ASP A 4 -4.78 65.22 -56.74
N ASP A 5 -5.79 65.83 -56.12
CA ASP A 5 -6.69 65.40 -55.04
C ASP A 5 -6.68 63.89 -54.66
N MET A 6 -6.91 63.43 -53.42
CA MET A 6 -7.91 63.87 -52.45
C MET A 6 -7.65 63.17 -51.10
N LYS A 7 -7.75 63.92 -50.00
CA LYS A 7 -7.80 63.36 -48.64
C LYS A 7 -9.15 62.67 -48.41
N THR A 8 -9.16 61.46 -47.84
CA THR A 8 -10.32 61.01 -47.06
C THR A 8 -9.87 60.19 -45.84
N THR A 9 -10.49 60.55 -44.73
CA THR A 9 -10.18 60.28 -43.33
C THR A 9 -10.69 58.91 -42.84
N ARG A 10 -10.05 58.41 -41.77
CA ARG A 10 -10.50 57.40 -40.77
C ARG A 10 -10.49 55.91 -41.18
N LYS A 11 -9.66 55.14 -40.46
CA LYS A 11 -10.08 54.38 -39.26
C LYS A 11 -8.86 53.80 -38.54
N ILE A 12 -8.73 54.14 -37.26
CA ILE A 12 -7.81 53.53 -36.31
C ILE A 12 -8.32 52.11 -36.04
N LEU A 13 -7.53 51.09 -36.34
CA LEU A 13 -7.72 49.74 -35.82
C LEU A 13 -6.64 49.51 -34.75
N ILE A 14 -7.06 49.54 -33.49
CA ILE A 14 -6.27 49.04 -32.36
C ILE A 14 -6.33 47.51 -32.45
N LEU A 15 -5.26 46.86 -32.92
CA LEU A 15 -5.09 45.43 -32.71
C LEU A 15 -4.70 45.21 -31.24
N ALA A 16 -5.63 44.66 -30.47
CA ALA A 16 -5.35 44.11 -29.15
C ALA A 16 -4.39 42.91 -29.32
N GLY A 17 -3.18 43.04 -28.80
CA GLY A 17 -2.24 41.93 -28.67
C GLY A 17 -2.80 40.89 -27.69
N MET A 18 -3.11 39.70 -28.20
CA MET A 18 -3.36 38.51 -27.38
C MET A 18 -2.10 38.16 -26.61
N ALA A 19 -2.10 38.39 -25.30
CA ALA A 19 -1.16 37.75 -24.40
C ALA A 19 -1.48 36.25 -24.36
N MET A 20 -0.62 35.43 -24.99
CA MET A 20 -0.63 33.98 -24.78
C MET A 20 -0.14 33.70 -23.36
N LEU A 21 -1.08 33.57 -22.42
CA LEU A 21 -0.83 32.93 -21.14
C LEU A 21 -0.62 31.44 -21.40
N SER A 22 0.64 31.02 -21.49
CA SER A 22 1.01 29.60 -21.43
C SER A 22 0.79 29.10 -20.00
N GLY A 23 -0.46 28.83 -19.65
CA GLY A 23 -0.80 28.05 -18.48
C GLY A 23 -0.49 26.58 -18.77
N GLN A 24 0.71 26.11 -18.41
CA GLN A 24 0.88 24.68 -18.15
C GLN A 24 0.12 24.37 -16.85
N ALA A 25 -1.17 24.10 -16.98
CA ALA A 25 -1.86 23.34 -15.96
C ALA A 25 -1.20 21.95 -15.95
N ALA A 26 -0.47 21.62 -14.88
CA ALA A 26 -0.17 20.24 -14.58
C ALA A 26 -1.53 19.54 -14.49
N ALA A 27 -1.87 18.74 -15.51
CA ALA A 27 -3.09 17.96 -15.49
C ALA A 27 -3.02 17.07 -14.25
N ALA A 28 -3.82 17.40 -13.23
CA ALA A 28 -4.05 16.49 -12.12
C ALA A 28 -4.52 15.18 -12.76
N GLN A 29 -3.74 14.10 -12.60
CA GLN A 29 -4.14 12.77 -13.07
C GLN A 29 -5.55 12.53 -12.53
N GLN A 30 -6.55 12.53 -13.40
CA GLN A 30 -7.92 12.27 -12.99
C GLN A 30 -7.91 10.88 -12.37
N CYS A 31 -8.42 10.75 -11.14
CA CYS A 31 -8.42 9.47 -10.44
C CYS A 31 -9.46 8.53 -11.08
N GLU A 32 -9.10 8.00 -12.24
CA GLU A 32 -9.91 7.04 -12.96
C GLU A 32 -9.75 5.67 -12.31
N LYS A 33 -10.86 5.04 -11.94
CA LYS A 33 -10.84 3.73 -11.26
C LYS A 33 -10.08 2.67 -12.06
N ARG A 34 -10.28 2.65 -13.38
CA ARG A 34 -9.62 1.70 -14.30
C ARG A 34 -8.10 1.81 -14.30
N TYR A 35 -7.55 2.96 -13.92
CA TYR A 35 -6.10 3.15 -13.83
C TYR A 35 -5.48 2.35 -12.69
N TYR A 36 -6.12 2.30 -11.51
CA TYR A 36 -5.56 1.66 -10.32
C TYR A 36 -6.24 0.34 -9.93
N GLN A 37 -7.46 0.10 -10.42
CA GLN A 37 -8.26 -1.09 -10.14
C GLN A 37 -9.09 -1.47 -11.38
N PRO A 38 -8.56 -2.34 -12.25
CA PRO A 38 -9.27 -2.81 -13.43
C PRO A 38 -10.49 -3.62 -13.02
N GLU A 39 -11.48 -3.65 -13.90
CA GLU A 39 -12.60 -4.58 -13.78
C GLU A 39 -12.05 -6.00 -13.90
N TRP A 40 -12.56 -6.92 -13.07
CA TRP A 40 -12.12 -8.31 -13.14
C TRP A 40 -12.84 -8.99 -14.29
N ASP A 41 -12.08 -9.58 -15.19
CA ASP A 41 -12.64 -10.35 -16.31
C ASP A 41 -13.20 -11.69 -15.85
N HIS A 42 -12.69 -12.23 -14.73
CA HIS A 42 -13.18 -13.47 -14.14
C HIS A 42 -13.34 -13.41 -12.62
N GLN A 43 -14.21 -14.29 -12.11
CA GLN A 43 -14.45 -14.49 -10.68
C GLN A 43 -13.56 -15.62 -10.12
N PRO A 44 -13.37 -15.70 -8.80
CA PRO A 44 -12.82 -16.89 -8.17
C PRO A 44 -13.54 -18.17 -8.64
N PRO A 45 -12.82 -19.28 -8.87
CA PRO A 45 -11.41 -19.48 -8.50
C PRO A 45 -10.41 -19.02 -9.56
N THR A 46 -10.84 -18.55 -10.73
CA THR A 46 -9.90 -18.25 -11.83
C THR A 46 -9.06 -17.01 -11.57
N VAL A 47 -7.79 -17.05 -11.95
CA VAL A 47 -6.84 -15.95 -11.81
C VAL A 47 -6.26 -15.55 -13.17
N ASP A 48 -6.29 -14.25 -13.45
CA ASP A 48 -5.78 -13.62 -14.66
C ASP A 48 -4.98 -12.35 -14.32
N ALA A 49 -4.63 -11.59 -15.36
CA ALA A 49 -3.85 -10.38 -15.23
C ALA A 49 -4.56 -9.29 -14.39
N TYR A 50 -5.89 -9.23 -14.36
CA TYR A 50 -6.65 -8.12 -13.76
C TYR A 50 -7.07 -8.41 -12.30
N ASN A 51 -7.24 -9.67 -11.93
CA ASN A 51 -7.56 -10.05 -10.54
C ASN A 51 -6.36 -10.57 -9.72
N TYR A 52 -5.17 -10.69 -10.34
CA TYR A 52 -3.95 -11.19 -9.68
C TYR A 52 -3.65 -10.54 -8.32
N VAL A 53 -3.66 -9.20 -8.24
CA VAL A 53 -3.35 -8.47 -7.00
C VAL A 53 -4.24 -8.94 -5.85
N ARG A 54 -5.53 -9.14 -6.13
CA ARG A 54 -6.47 -9.62 -5.12
C ARG A 54 -6.17 -11.07 -4.76
N ALA A 55 -5.98 -11.93 -5.75
CA ALA A 55 -5.71 -13.35 -5.53
C ALA A 55 -4.47 -13.59 -4.66
N GLU A 56 -3.38 -12.87 -4.96
CA GLU A 56 -2.15 -12.90 -4.16
C GLU A 56 -2.39 -12.38 -2.74
N THR A 57 -3.07 -11.24 -2.60
CA THR A 57 -3.28 -10.61 -1.29
C THR A 57 -4.20 -11.43 -0.39
N ASP A 58 -5.27 -12.03 -0.93
CA ASP A 58 -6.13 -12.96 -0.20
C ASP A 58 -5.33 -14.19 0.26
N LEU A 59 -4.46 -14.77 -0.59
CA LEU A 59 -3.60 -15.89 -0.21
C LEU A 59 -2.64 -15.48 0.92
N GLN A 60 -2.03 -14.30 0.84
CA GLN A 60 -1.16 -13.79 1.89
C GLN A 60 -1.91 -13.59 3.21
N PHE A 61 -3.10 -12.99 3.17
CA PHE A 61 -3.94 -12.80 4.36
C PHE A 61 -4.32 -14.14 5.00
N LYS A 62 -4.73 -15.14 4.21
CA LYS A 62 -4.95 -16.52 4.69
C LYS A 62 -3.67 -17.09 5.31
N GLY A 63 -2.53 -16.92 4.65
CA GLY A 63 -1.23 -17.35 5.15
C GLY A 63 -0.90 -16.78 6.53
N TYR A 64 -1.06 -15.47 6.73
CA TYR A 64 -0.87 -14.83 8.04
C TYR A 64 -1.88 -15.32 9.08
N ALA A 65 -3.16 -15.37 8.70
CA ALA A 65 -4.22 -15.84 9.58
C ALA A 65 -4.01 -17.29 10.04
N ASP A 66 -3.65 -18.20 9.14
CA ASP A 66 -3.57 -19.63 9.43
C ASP A 66 -2.22 -20.06 10.00
N LYS A 67 -1.11 -19.61 9.40
CA LYS A 67 0.24 -20.06 9.79
C LYS A 67 0.72 -19.36 11.05
N TYR A 68 0.43 -18.06 11.19
CA TYR A 68 0.80 -17.27 12.37
C TYR A 68 -0.33 -17.13 13.38
N LYS A 69 -1.51 -17.70 13.10
CA LYS A 69 -2.70 -17.56 13.96
C LYS A 69 -3.03 -16.09 14.23
N ALA A 70 -2.87 -15.24 13.22
CA ALA A 70 -2.89 -13.79 13.33
C ALA A 70 -4.26 -13.16 12.97
N PHE A 71 -5.36 -13.94 12.97
CA PHE A 71 -6.68 -13.37 12.70
C PHE A 71 -7.28 -12.72 13.96
N GLY A 72 -7.73 -11.47 13.84
CA GLY A 72 -8.40 -10.71 14.90
C GLY A 72 -7.51 -10.45 16.13
N ARG A 73 -6.18 -10.54 15.97
CA ARG A 73 -5.15 -10.26 16.99
C ARG A 73 -3.79 -10.08 16.33
N PHE A 74 -2.85 -9.47 17.06
CA PHE A 74 -1.44 -9.52 16.66
C PHE A 74 -0.77 -10.80 17.15
N THR A 75 0.06 -11.39 16.29
CA THR A 75 1.05 -12.40 16.65
C THR A 75 2.43 -11.75 16.59
N HIS A 76 3.18 -11.81 17.69
CA HIS A 76 4.49 -11.19 17.85
C HIS A 76 5.62 -12.18 17.52
N SER A 77 6.46 -11.84 16.56
CA SER A 77 7.76 -12.49 16.38
C SER A 77 8.70 -12.01 17.48
N ARG A 78 9.21 -12.95 18.29
CA ARG A 78 10.15 -12.67 19.40
C ARG A 78 11.62 -12.74 18.99
N LYS A 79 11.87 -13.06 17.74
CA LYS A 79 13.19 -13.10 17.11
C LYS A 79 13.14 -12.27 15.84
N HIS A 80 14.28 -11.72 15.44
CA HIS A 80 14.46 -11.10 14.14
C HIS A 80 14.15 -12.08 13.00
N TYR A 81 13.92 -11.53 11.81
CA TYR A 81 13.52 -12.29 10.65
C TYR A 81 14.53 -13.40 10.31
N ASP A 82 14.06 -14.65 10.23
CA ASP A 82 14.89 -15.78 9.83
C ASP A 82 14.99 -15.82 8.30
N VAL A 83 16.20 -15.61 7.78
CA VAL A 83 16.47 -15.58 6.34
C VAL A 83 16.22 -16.92 5.65
N HIS A 84 16.09 -18.02 6.39
CA HIS A 84 15.83 -19.36 5.85
C HIS A 84 14.36 -19.81 5.98
N LYS A 85 13.49 -19.02 6.62
CA LYS A 85 12.05 -19.32 6.81
C LYS A 85 11.17 -18.09 6.54
N GLN A 86 11.10 -17.70 5.27
CA GLN A 86 10.49 -16.44 4.84
C GLN A 86 9.04 -16.60 4.38
N VAL A 87 8.18 -15.65 4.77
CA VAL A 87 6.86 -15.41 4.14
C VAL A 87 6.87 -14.09 3.34
N THR A 88 7.83 -13.21 3.64
CA THR A 88 8.14 -11.95 2.97
C THR A 88 9.58 -12.05 2.46
N MET A 89 9.81 -11.78 1.18
CA MET A 89 11.10 -12.03 0.51
C MET A 89 12.26 -11.13 1.01
N SER A 90 11.98 -10.03 1.69
CA SER A 90 13.00 -9.06 2.17
C SER A 90 12.61 -8.39 3.50
N GLY A 91 12.59 -9.15 4.59
CA GLY A 91 12.30 -8.62 5.94
C GLY A 91 13.39 -7.67 6.46
N ASN A 92 13.01 -6.63 7.21
CA ASN A 92 13.94 -5.75 7.91
C ASN A 92 14.59 -6.52 9.07
N ARG A 93 15.92 -6.54 9.11
CA ARG A 93 16.72 -7.31 10.08
C ARG A 93 16.95 -6.60 11.41
N ASP A 94 16.56 -5.34 11.52
CA ASP A 94 16.75 -4.49 12.71
C ASP A 94 15.48 -4.41 13.57
N THR A 95 14.39 -5.03 13.10
CA THR A 95 13.09 -4.94 13.76
C THR A 95 12.48 -6.30 14.05
N LEU A 96 11.83 -6.42 15.20
CA LEU A 96 10.89 -7.47 15.51
C LEU A 96 9.54 -7.17 14.86
N TYR A 97 8.94 -8.17 14.24
CA TYR A 97 7.66 -8.04 13.56
C TYR A 97 6.49 -8.43 14.45
N SER A 98 5.32 -7.84 14.21
CA SER A 98 4.04 -8.40 14.64
C SER A 98 3.02 -8.25 13.53
N PHE A 99 2.22 -9.29 13.30
CA PHE A 99 1.26 -9.30 12.19
C PHE A 99 -0.15 -9.58 12.70
N GLY A 100 -1.13 -8.95 12.06
CA GLY A 100 -2.55 -9.19 12.33
C GLY A 100 -3.37 -8.99 11.05
N VAL A 101 -4.35 -9.86 10.83
CA VAL A 101 -5.36 -9.74 9.77
C VAL A 101 -6.71 -9.51 10.44
N PHE A 102 -7.44 -8.49 9.99
CA PHE A 102 -8.67 -8.06 10.63
C PHE A 102 -9.79 -7.89 9.60
N ASP A 103 -10.99 -8.35 9.97
CA ASP A 103 -12.22 -8.15 9.20
C ASP A 103 -12.91 -6.87 9.69
N LEU A 104 -13.09 -5.89 8.81
CA LEU A 104 -13.71 -4.60 9.10
C LEU A 104 -15.21 -4.57 8.79
N SER A 105 -15.80 -5.68 8.31
CA SER A 105 -17.20 -5.71 7.87
C SER A 105 -18.23 -5.63 8.99
N LYS A 106 -17.84 -6.00 10.22
CA LYS A 106 -18.76 -6.09 11.37
C LYS A 106 -18.58 -4.97 12.38
N SER A 107 -17.35 -4.51 12.58
CA SER A 107 -17.07 -3.41 13.51
C SER A 107 -15.74 -2.72 13.19
N PRO A 108 -15.61 -1.41 13.52
CA PRO A 108 -14.34 -0.71 13.43
C PRO A 108 -13.25 -1.38 14.27
N LEU A 109 -12.02 -1.34 13.76
CA LEU A 109 -10.82 -1.84 14.44
C LEU A 109 -10.09 -0.67 15.08
N THR A 110 -9.83 -0.70 16.39
CA THR A 110 -8.96 0.28 17.04
C THR A 110 -7.65 -0.37 17.47
N VAL A 111 -6.52 0.25 17.09
CA VAL A 111 -5.17 -0.18 17.47
C VAL A 111 -4.50 0.92 18.26
N THR A 112 -3.88 0.56 19.38
CA THR A 112 -3.06 1.47 20.18
C THR A 112 -1.63 0.94 20.27
N LEU A 113 -0.68 1.78 19.85
CA LEU A 113 0.75 1.55 20.10
C LEU A 113 1.17 2.30 21.37
N PRO A 114 1.98 1.68 22.25
CA PRO A 114 2.42 2.27 23.50
C PRO A 114 3.38 3.45 23.27
N ASP A 115 3.65 4.21 24.32
CA ASP A 115 4.82 5.09 24.35
C ASP A 115 6.10 4.24 24.32
N THR A 116 6.98 4.53 23.37
CA THR A 116 8.22 3.81 23.13
C THR A 116 9.46 4.62 23.53
N GLY A 117 9.28 5.82 24.06
CA GLY A 117 10.36 6.81 24.19
C GLY A 117 11.00 7.05 22.82
N ASP A 118 12.32 6.95 22.75
CA ASP A 118 13.07 7.15 21.51
C ASP A 118 13.11 5.92 20.60
N ARG A 119 12.56 4.77 21.02
CA ARG A 119 12.61 3.55 20.21
C ARG A 119 11.64 3.63 19.04
N TYR A 120 12.15 3.32 17.85
CA TYR A 120 11.34 3.18 16.64
C TYR A 120 10.28 2.08 16.77
N MET A 121 9.01 2.44 16.52
CA MET A 121 7.92 1.50 16.34
C MET A 121 6.90 2.04 15.34
N SER A 122 6.65 1.27 14.28
CA SER A 122 5.75 1.67 13.19
C SER A 122 4.63 0.66 12.95
N LEU A 123 3.49 1.13 12.47
CA LEU A 123 2.34 0.37 12.02
C LEU A 123 2.14 0.56 10.51
N MET A 124 2.32 -0.52 9.77
CA MET A 124 2.03 -0.67 8.34
C MET A 124 0.60 -1.15 8.14
N LEU A 125 -0.07 -0.61 7.12
CA LEU A 125 -1.44 -0.95 6.76
C LEU A 125 -1.48 -1.41 5.31
N VAL A 126 -2.04 -2.60 5.07
CA VAL A 126 -2.19 -3.21 3.76
C VAL A 126 -3.67 -3.53 3.53
N SER A 127 -4.29 -2.89 2.53
CA SER A 127 -5.64 -3.25 2.11
C SER A 127 -5.64 -4.55 1.30
N GLN A 128 -6.83 -5.07 1.08
CA GLN A 128 -7.05 -6.26 0.27
C GLN A 128 -6.82 -6.02 -1.24
N ASP A 129 -6.82 -4.75 -1.68
CA ASP A 129 -6.39 -4.28 -3.01
C ASP A 129 -4.88 -4.00 -3.06
N HIS A 130 -4.16 -4.37 -1.98
CA HIS A 130 -2.75 -4.07 -1.77
C HIS A 130 -2.43 -2.56 -1.80
N ASP A 131 -3.37 -1.74 -1.33
CA ASP A 131 -3.06 -0.36 -0.99
C ASP A 131 -2.15 -0.36 0.24
N ILE A 132 -0.98 0.24 0.08
CA ILE A 132 -0.02 0.45 1.15
C ILE A 132 -0.21 1.90 1.60
N TYR A 133 -0.79 2.09 2.77
CA TYR A 133 -0.96 3.43 3.34
C TYR A 133 0.36 3.93 3.95
N PRO A 134 0.53 5.25 4.14
CA PRO A 134 1.66 5.77 4.91
C PRO A 134 1.73 5.09 6.27
N ALA A 135 2.94 4.76 6.72
CA ALA A 135 3.12 4.16 8.03
C ALA A 135 2.69 5.13 9.14
N LEU A 136 2.14 4.57 10.21
CA LEU A 136 1.84 5.29 11.45
C LEU A 136 2.92 4.95 12.49
N TYR A 137 3.17 5.85 13.44
CA TYR A 137 4.29 5.71 14.38
C TYR A 137 3.83 5.83 15.83
N ALA A 138 4.42 5.04 16.70
CA ALA A 138 4.16 5.11 18.13
C ALA A 138 4.67 6.43 18.75
N PRO A 139 4.07 6.88 19.87
CA PRO A 139 2.78 6.41 20.41
C PRO A 139 1.60 6.85 19.55
N GLY A 140 0.51 6.09 19.59
CA GLY A 140 -0.73 6.55 18.98
C GLY A 140 -1.88 5.57 19.04
N ARG A 141 -3.08 6.08 18.76
CA ARG A 141 -4.34 5.34 18.76
C ARG A 141 -5.11 5.69 17.50
N TRP A 142 -5.43 4.68 16.70
CA TRP A 142 -6.14 4.86 15.43
C TRP A 142 -7.28 3.87 15.31
N THR A 143 -8.37 4.33 14.70
CA THR A 143 -9.53 3.52 14.35
C THR A 143 -9.61 3.38 12.85
N PHE A 144 -9.83 2.16 12.37
CA PHE A 144 -9.94 1.82 10.96
C PHE A 144 -11.34 1.28 10.67
N THR A 145 -11.97 1.82 9.64
CA THR A 145 -13.25 1.34 9.12
C THR A 145 -13.10 0.78 7.71
N GLN A 146 -14.01 -0.12 7.31
CA GLN A 146 -14.05 -0.63 5.93
C GLN A 146 -14.20 0.51 4.90
N ALA A 147 -14.92 1.59 5.24
CA ALA A 147 -15.12 2.72 4.35
C ALA A 147 -13.82 3.47 4.07
N GLU A 148 -12.99 3.70 5.10
CA GLU A 148 -11.70 4.39 4.97
C GLU A 148 -10.65 3.53 4.25
N ILE A 149 -10.61 2.23 4.56
CA ILE A 149 -9.64 1.30 3.96
C ILE A 149 -10.05 0.88 2.56
N GLY A 150 -11.34 0.93 2.25
CA GLY A 150 -11.92 0.58 0.96
C GLY A 150 -12.05 -0.92 0.68
N THR A 151 -11.67 -1.79 1.64
CA THR A 151 -11.79 -3.25 1.54
C THR A 151 -12.26 -3.86 2.85
N ARG A 152 -12.90 -5.03 2.79
CA ARG A 152 -13.39 -5.76 3.98
C ARG A 152 -12.25 -6.10 4.92
N TYR A 153 -11.14 -6.61 4.40
CA TYR A 153 -10.01 -7.01 5.24
C TYR A 153 -8.88 -6.00 5.17
N ILE A 154 -8.14 -5.92 6.27
CA ILE A 154 -6.88 -5.21 6.39
C ILE A 154 -5.84 -6.11 7.05
N MET A 155 -4.60 -6.07 6.58
CA MET A 155 -3.46 -6.62 7.29
C MET A 155 -2.64 -5.47 7.88
N LEU A 156 -2.29 -5.63 9.16
CA LEU A 156 -1.46 -4.71 9.90
C LEU A 156 -0.13 -5.38 10.24
N GLY A 157 0.96 -4.67 9.95
CA GLY A 157 2.31 -5.08 10.30
C GLY A 157 2.94 -4.08 11.26
N ILE A 158 3.37 -4.52 12.42
CA ILE A 158 4.13 -3.70 13.36
C ILE A 158 5.60 -4.05 13.23
N ARG A 159 6.46 -3.04 13.20
CA ARG A 159 7.91 -3.18 13.33
C ARG A 159 8.36 -2.47 14.59
N THR A 160 9.07 -3.17 15.46
CA THR A 160 9.67 -2.61 16.68
C THR A 160 11.17 -2.79 16.58
N PHE A 161 11.95 -1.71 16.61
CA PHE A 161 13.42 -1.81 16.59
C PHE A 161 13.91 -2.63 17.78
N ALA A 162 14.90 -3.50 17.54
CA ALA A 162 15.61 -4.20 18.60
C ALA A 162 17.03 -4.54 18.16
N ASP A 163 18.01 -4.28 19.02
CA ASP A 163 19.39 -4.73 18.78
C ASP A 163 19.46 -6.25 18.98
N PRO A 164 19.80 -7.03 17.94
CA PRO A 164 19.92 -8.48 18.06
C PRO A 164 21.05 -8.93 19.00
N ASN A 165 22.02 -8.05 19.30
CA ASN A 165 23.19 -8.35 20.12
C ASN A 165 23.04 -7.95 21.58
N ASP A 166 21.95 -7.27 21.95
CA ASP A 166 21.66 -6.87 23.33
C ASP A 166 20.40 -7.58 23.86
N PRO A 167 20.56 -8.62 24.71
CA PRO A 167 19.43 -9.32 25.32
C PRO A 167 18.53 -8.43 26.19
N ALA A 168 19.05 -7.37 26.80
CA ALA A 168 18.26 -6.43 27.59
C ALA A 168 17.39 -5.54 26.67
N ASP A 169 17.95 -5.11 25.54
CA ASP A 169 17.24 -4.39 24.49
C ASP A 169 16.11 -5.23 23.88
N LEU A 170 16.39 -6.49 23.54
CA LEU A 170 15.37 -7.46 23.09
C LEU A 170 14.22 -7.59 24.09
N LYS A 171 14.54 -7.71 25.38
CA LYS A 171 13.52 -7.79 26.44
C LYS A 171 12.70 -6.50 26.53
N ALA A 172 13.30 -5.33 26.28
CA ALA A 172 12.58 -4.07 26.21
C ALA A 172 11.64 -4.01 25.00
N ALA A 173 12.10 -4.43 23.82
CA ALA A 173 11.27 -4.53 22.62
C ALA A 173 10.09 -5.50 22.80
N HIS A 174 10.29 -6.64 23.48
CA HIS A 174 9.20 -7.58 23.79
C HIS A 174 8.13 -6.95 24.67
N ARG A 175 8.51 -6.16 25.69
CA ARG A 175 7.53 -5.44 26.53
C ARG A 175 6.70 -4.45 25.72
N LEU A 176 7.29 -3.78 24.73
CA LEU A 176 6.57 -2.87 23.85
C LEU A 176 5.62 -3.60 22.90
N GLN A 177 6.04 -4.74 22.35
CA GLN A 177 5.13 -5.63 21.60
C GLN A 177 3.94 -6.06 22.46
N ASP A 178 4.18 -6.44 23.72
CA ASP A 178 3.13 -6.90 24.66
C ASP A 178 2.15 -5.79 25.05
N ALA A 179 2.60 -4.53 24.99
CA ALA A 179 1.78 -3.38 25.32
C ALA A 179 0.89 -2.89 24.15
N VAL A 180 1.01 -3.48 22.96
CA VAL A 180 0.11 -3.20 21.83
C VAL A 180 -1.30 -3.64 22.17
N LYS A 181 -2.28 -2.75 21.98
CA LYS A 181 -3.69 -3.06 22.23
C LYS A 181 -4.48 -3.08 20.94
N VAL A 182 -5.39 -4.05 20.85
CA VAL A 182 -6.36 -4.20 19.78
C VAL A 182 -7.75 -4.27 20.38
N GLU A 183 -8.65 -3.43 19.88
CA GLU A 183 -10.04 -3.41 20.29
C GLU A 183 -10.92 -3.52 19.05
N GLN A 184 -11.73 -4.57 19.03
CA GLN A 184 -12.71 -4.80 17.97
C GLN A 184 -13.87 -5.60 18.56
N LYS A 185 -15.10 -5.06 18.46
CA LYS A 185 -16.28 -5.64 19.10
C LYS A 185 -16.62 -7.01 18.50
N ASP A 186 -16.59 -7.08 17.17
CA ASP A 186 -16.81 -8.29 16.41
C ASP A 186 -15.64 -8.46 15.43
N LYS A 187 -14.91 -9.55 15.62
CA LYS A 187 -13.72 -9.89 14.84
C LYS A 187 -14.05 -10.45 13.45
N GLY A 188 -15.32 -10.77 13.19
CA GLY A 188 -15.77 -11.35 11.93
C GLY A 188 -15.19 -12.73 11.67
N ASP A 189 -15.00 -13.04 10.38
CA ASP A 189 -14.54 -14.34 9.89
C ASP A 189 -13.66 -14.17 8.65
N LEU A 190 -13.05 -15.26 8.17
CA LEU A 190 -12.24 -15.29 6.95
C LEU A 190 -13.05 -15.66 5.68
N GLY A 191 -14.36 -15.82 5.78
CA GLY A 191 -15.22 -16.32 4.70
C GLY A 191 -15.32 -15.38 3.50
N GLY A 192 -14.86 -14.13 3.62
CA GLY A 192 -14.76 -13.19 2.51
C GLY A 192 -13.42 -13.22 1.76
N LEU A 193 -12.47 -14.08 2.15
CA LEU A 193 -11.24 -14.31 1.39
C LEU A 193 -11.48 -15.47 0.41
N ALA A 194 -11.47 -15.17 -0.89
CA ALA A 194 -11.87 -16.15 -1.90
C ALA A 194 -10.86 -17.31 -2.05
N GLU A 195 -11.34 -18.48 -2.49
CA GLU A 195 -10.49 -19.60 -2.89
C GLU A 195 -10.05 -19.40 -4.33
N TRP A 196 -8.75 -19.15 -4.53
CA TRP A 196 -8.16 -18.85 -5.83
C TRP A 196 -7.39 -20.07 -6.37
N ASN A 197 -7.32 -20.19 -7.69
CA ASN A 197 -6.50 -21.18 -8.35
C ASN A 197 -5.02 -20.79 -8.18
N GLU A 198 -4.35 -21.45 -7.25
CA GLU A 198 -2.96 -21.14 -6.89
C GLU A 198 -2.01 -21.31 -8.07
N ASN A 199 -2.21 -22.32 -8.93
CA ASN A 199 -1.38 -22.51 -10.12
C ASN A 199 -1.49 -21.35 -11.13
N GLN A 200 -2.68 -20.77 -11.31
CA GLN A 200 -2.87 -19.60 -12.15
C GLN A 200 -2.25 -18.35 -11.50
N MET A 201 -2.46 -18.17 -10.20
CA MET A 201 -1.86 -17.07 -9.45
C MET A 201 -0.32 -17.12 -9.51
N LEU A 202 0.30 -18.28 -9.31
CA LEU A 202 1.76 -18.44 -9.40
C LEU A 202 2.31 -18.11 -10.80
N ARG A 203 1.55 -18.41 -11.86
CA ARG A 203 1.92 -17.99 -13.23
C ARG A 203 1.87 -16.47 -13.38
N MET A 204 0.83 -15.83 -12.84
CA MET A 204 0.72 -14.36 -12.87
C MET A 204 1.80 -13.70 -12.00
N ARG A 205 2.11 -14.23 -10.81
CA ARG A 205 3.22 -13.78 -9.97
C ARG A 205 4.52 -13.80 -10.75
N LYS A 206 4.86 -14.90 -11.41
CA LYS A 206 6.08 -15.01 -12.22
C LYS A 206 6.12 -13.97 -13.37
N ALA A 207 4.99 -13.76 -14.05
CA ALA A 207 4.92 -12.79 -15.14
C ALA A 207 5.13 -11.35 -14.63
N TYR A 208 4.43 -10.95 -13.56
CA TYR A 208 4.57 -9.62 -12.98
C TYR A 208 5.90 -9.41 -12.28
N ASP A 209 6.49 -10.44 -11.67
CA ASP A 209 7.85 -10.41 -11.13
C ASP A 209 8.88 -10.16 -12.24
N THR A 210 8.75 -10.84 -13.38
CA THR A 210 9.64 -10.62 -14.54
C THR A 210 9.58 -9.17 -15.01
N LEU A 211 8.38 -8.58 -15.09
CA LEU A 211 8.21 -7.17 -15.45
C LEU A 211 8.77 -6.24 -14.36
N GLY A 212 8.43 -6.49 -13.10
CA GLY A 212 8.83 -5.66 -11.97
C GLY A 212 10.33 -5.62 -11.76
N SER A 213 10.97 -6.79 -11.78
CA SER A 213 12.42 -6.96 -11.60
C SER A 213 13.25 -6.41 -12.77
N SER A 214 12.62 -6.11 -13.91
CA SER A 214 13.28 -5.44 -15.05
C SER A 214 13.41 -3.91 -14.87
N LEU A 215 12.70 -3.33 -13.90
CA LEU A 215 12.69 -1.90 -13.66
C LEU A 215 13.84 -1.49 -12.73
N SER A 216 14.49 -0.37 -13.08
CA SER A 216 15.55 0.23 -12.24
C SER A 216 15.01 1.06 -11.06
N ASP A 217 13.69 1.28 -10.99
CA ASP A 217 13.05 2.08 -9.94
C ASP A 217 11.74 1.43 -9.47
N SER A 218 11.75 1.00 -8.20
CA SER A 218 10.63 0.39 -7.48
C SER A 218 9.77 1.43 -6.73
N SER A 219 10.13 2.72 -6.76
CA SER A 219 9.57 3.74 -5.87
C SER A 219 8.08 4.04 -6.08
N THR A 220 7.51 3.53 -7.17
CA THR A 220 6.08 3.65 -7.54
C THR A 220 5.30 2.35 -7.37
N PHE A 221 5.93 1.29 -6.85
CA PHE A 221 5.28 -0.01 -6.61
C PHE A 221 4.29 0.02 -5.46
N PHE A 222 4.51 0.87 -4.46
CA PHE A 222 3.71 0.93 -3.24
C PHE A 222 3.04 2.29 -3.07
N GLY A 223 1.75 2.29 -2.76
CA GLY A 223 0.91 3.48 -2.61
C GLY A 223 -0.54 3.12 -2.40
N VAL A 224 -1.42 4.13 -2.40
CA VAL A 224 -2.89 3.96 -2.34
C VAL A 224 -3.52 4.24 -3.71
N LYS A 225 -4.83 3.96 -3.83
CA LYS A 225 -5.69 4.27 -4.99
C LYS A 225 -5.40 5.67 -5.55
N CYS A 226 -5.51 5.83 -6.87
CA CYS A 226 -5.14 7.04 -7.64
C CYS A 226 -3.63 7.29 -7.80
N ASN A 227 -2.80 6.94 -6.81
CA ASN A 227 -1.39 7.32 -6.75
C ASN A 227 -0.48 6.41 -7.59
N ARG A 228 -1.04 5.31 -8.10
CA ARG A 228 -0.31 4.18 -8.67
C ARG A 228 -1.20 3.46 -9.67
N SER A 229 -0.66 3.13 -10.84
CA SER A 229 -1.34 2.28 -11.82
C SER A 229 -1.48 0.84 -11.31
N TYR A 230 -2.48 0.11 -11.77
CA TYR A 230 -2.63 -1.31 -11.48
C TYR A 230 -1.38 -2.12 -11.86
N LEU A 231 -0.79 -1.87 -13.03
CA LEU A 231 0.43 -2.56 -13.48
C LEU A 231 1.58 -2.40 -12.46
N ARG A 232 1.80 -1.17 -11.97
CA ARG A 232 2.80 -0.89 -10.91
C ARG A 232 2.46 -1.61 -9.59
N ASN A 233 1.19 -1.68 -9.23
CA ASN A 233 0.75 -2.44 -8.06
C ASN A 233 1.04 -3.94 -8.23
N ALA A 234 0.63 -4.53 -9.36
CA ALA A 234 0.83 -5.94 -9.65
C ALA A 234 2.31 -6.34 -9.68
N MET A 235 3.18 -5.51 -10.27
CA MET A 235 4.64 -5.70 -10.20
C MET A 235 5.15 -5.63 -8.76
N GLY A 236 4.73 -4.64 -7.97
CA GLY A 236 5.13 -4.51 -6.57
C GLY A 236 4.68 -5.69 -5.70
N VAL A 237 3.45 -6.16 -5.90
CA VAL A 237 2.87 -7.34 -5.26
C VAL A 237 3.70 -8.59 -5.54
N ALA A 238 4.11 -8.78 -6.80
CA ALA A 238 4.89 -9.95 -7.21
C ALA A 238 6.35 -9.91 -6.71
N VAL A 239 6.99 -8.73 -6.77
CA VAL A 239 8.41 -8.54 -6.38
C VAL A 239 8.59 -8.54 -4.86
N GLY A 240 7.68 -7.91 -4.12
CA GLY A 240 7.89 -7.62 -2.70
C GLY A 240 6.61 -7.26 -1.97
N TRP A 241 5.64 -8.18 -1.94
CA TRP A 241 4.39 -8.03 -1.21
C TRP A 241 4.62 -7.45 0.21
N GLY A 242 3.81 -6.46 0.60
CA GLY A 242 3.93 -5.81 1.90
C GLY A 242 5.16 -4.89 2.05
N GLY A 243 5.73 -4.41 0.94
CA GLY A 243 6.65 -3.28 0.95
C GLY A 243 5.98 -1.97 1.42
N LEU A 244 6.79 -1.04 1.89
CA LEU A 244 6.36 0.30 2.33
C LEU A 244 6.44 1.32 1.20
N GLN A 245 5.73 2.44 1.32
CA GLN A 245 5.89 3.53 0.36
C GLN A 245 7.30 4.12 0.40
N LYS A 246 7.74 4.74 -0.71
CA LYS A 246 9.05 5.42 -0.84
C LYS A 246 9.38 6.35 0.34
N ARG A 247 8.37 7.04 0.86
CA ARG A 247 8.52 7.98 1.99
C ARG A 247 8.95 7.29 3.29
N ASP A 248 8.63 6.01 3.45
CA ASP A 248 8.83 5.22 4.65
C ASP A 248 9.96 4.20 4.48
N ALA A 249 10.26 3.78 3.25
CA ALA A 249 11.39 2.92 2.91
C ALA A 249 11.83 3.09 1.45
N LEU A 250 13.14 3.03 1.21
CA LEU A 250 13.72 2.94 -0.13
C LEU A 250 14.25 1.53 -0.37
N TYR A 251 13.86 0.94 -1.51
CA TYR A 251 14.32 -0.37 -1.96
C TYR A 251 15.26 -0.17 -3.15
N VAL A 252 16.53 -0.48 -2.95
CA VAL A 252 17.61 -0.37 -3.95
C VAL A 252 18.06 -1.73 -4.44
#